data_AF-A0A3E2N9X1-F1
#
_entry.id   AF-A0A3E2N9X1-F1
#
_cell.length_a   1.000
_cell.length_b   1.000
_cell.length_c   1.000
_cell.angle_alpha   90.00
_cell.angle_beta   90.00
_cell.angle_gamma   90.00
#
_symmetry.space_group_name_H-M   'P 1'
#
loop_
_entity.id
_entity.type
_entity.pdbx_description
1 polymer ?
#
loop_
_entity_poly.entity_id
_entity_poly.type
_entity_poly.pdbx_seq_one_letter_code
_entity_poly.pdbx_strand_id
1 'polypeptide(L)'
;MYDLDKILDEVRTKYYASTTLPRPNILWSDEHWTAINGKYDLYNNQITISRALNSNDISYEALASVVYHESLHQDFADHDRKFMLRANRFPNYKTYSKELDEYLSDYSLNLEYDKITADYSKGKNEVVFVIIPYLEDFQNAFTFYDGNIYIDTEAEISNVSKSNLTIFLVDNGEKYHIVAWAENAEFFKFQKQILHGDFGGLDFSYRIWTLRDNVKILFNTTCTYAIGKKAFPVSLEADKFIIYDITSDVIQEDLKYVNSYCEGFYELGMAPFAIEIAAPYLQLAYKELYAIAVNEVGFRGVWAANALCKMDLNYDTLFNRADALRDSGLITLAYHEMKKAYSLASKNSNCAVELIKLCAMVSDFSLGNQLIKELSGSIAVDEYLANSIAHLQK
;
A
#
# COMPACT_ATOMS: atom_id res chain seq x y z
N MET A 1 -0.68 9.60 -31.09
CA MET A 1 -0.78 9.62 -29.62
C MET A 1 -2.25 9.68 -29.26
N TYR A 2 -2.71 8.79 -28.38
CA TYR A 2 -4.12 8.73 -28.02
C TYR A 2 -4.54 9.92 -27.14
N ASP A 3 -5.77 10.39 -27.33
CA ASP A 3 -6.42 11.39 -26.49
C ASP A 3 -7.23 10.66 -25.40
N LEU A 4 -6.66 10.60 -24.18
CA LEU A 4 -7.25 9.88 -23.06
C LEU A 4 -8.56 10.53 -22.58
N ASP A 5 -8.68 11.85 -22.62
CA ASP A 5 -9.91 12.54 -22.22
C ASP A 5 -11.06 12.18 -23.15
N LYS A 6 -10.79 12.16 -24.47
CA LYS A 6 -11.78 11.72 -25.46
C LYS A 6 -12.20 10.26 -25.23
N ILE A 7 -11.25 9.36 -25.01
CA ILE A 7 -11.54 7.94 -24.75
C ILE A 7 -12.41 7.80 -23.50
N LEU A 8 -12.04 8.48 -22.40
CA LEU A 8 -12.78 8.45 -21.15
C LEU A 8 -14.23 8.92 -21.36
N ASP A 9 -14.44 10.04 -22.06
CA ASP A 9 -15.78 10.57 -22.30
C ASP A 9 -16.65 9.64 -23.15
N GLU A 10 -16.08 9.02 -24.19
CA GLU A 10 -16.78 8.05 -25.03
C GLU A 10 -17.15 6.78 -24.25
N VAL A 11 -16.19 6.23 -23.49
CA VAL A 11 -16.38 5.04 -22.65
C VAL A 11 -17.45 5.30 -21.59
N ARG A 12 -17.41 6.46 -20.94
CA ARG A 12 -18.39 6.83 -19.91
C ARG A 12 -19.79 6.99 -20.46
N THR A 13 -19.90 7.62 -21.63
CA THR A 13 -21.17 7.81 -22.34
C THR A 13 -21.78 6.47 -22.76
N LYS A 14 -20.94 5.53 -23.24
CA LYS A 14 -21.41 4.30 -23.85
C LYS A 14 -21.61 3.16 -22.85
N TYR A 15 -20.77 3.06 -21.82
CA TYR A 15 -20.69 1.87 -20.98
C TYR A 15 -20.89 2.11 -19.50
N TYR A 16 -20.25 3.14 -18.91
CA TYR A 16 -20.34 3.37 -17.46
C TYR A 16 -19.90 4.74 -16.97
N ALA A 17 -20.75 5.39 -16.18
CA ALA A 17 -20.38 6.52 -15.35
C ALA A 17 -20.88 6.27 -13.92
N SER A 18 -20.02 6.53 -12.93
CA SER A 18 -20.45 6.54 -11.52
C SER A 18 -21.57 7.56 -11.32
N THR A 19 -22.53 7.22 -10.47
CA THR A 19 -23.61 8.12 -10.04
C THR A 19 -23.27 8.86 -8.74
N THR A 20 -22.21 8.45 -8.05
CA THR A 20 -21.81 8.98 -6.73
C THR A 20 -20.52 9.77 -6.80
N LEU A 21 -19.68 9.52 -7.80
CA LEU A 21 -18.41 10.21 -8.03
C LEU A 21 -18.43 11.01 -9.34
N PRO A 22 -17.78 12.18 -9.39
CA PRO A 22 -17.67 12.97 -10.61
C PRO A 22 -16.81 12.26 -11.65
N ARG A 23 -16.80 12.79 -12.88
CA ARG A 23 -15.85 12.35 -13.91
C ARG A 23 -14.42 12.41 -13.35
N PRO A 24 -13.63 11.33 -13.45
CA PRO A 24 -12.25 11.35 -13.00
C PRO A 24 -11.38 12.19 -13.93
N ASN A 25 -10.24 12.64 -13.40
CA ASN A 25 -9.12 13.06 -14.24
C ASN A 25 -8.47 11.82 -14.83
N ILE A 26 -7.86 11.93 -16.02
CA ILE A 26 -7.15 10.83 -16.64
C ILE A 26 -5.82 11.29 -17.21
N LEU A 27 -4.75 10.52 -16.99
CA LEU A 27 -3.42 10.82 -17.50
C LEU A 27 -2.61 9.55 -17.78
N TRP A 28 -1.51 9.73 -18.51
CA TRP A 28 -0.49 8.69 -18.68
C TRP A 28 0.42 8.63 -17.47
N SER A 29 0.83 7.44 -17.06
CA SER A 29 1.89 7.26 -16.07
C SER A 29 3.21 7.90 -16.54
N ASP A 30 4.03 8.33 -15.58
CA ASP A 30 5.37 8.81 -15.90
C ASP A 30 6.30 7.66 -16.30
N GLU A 31 6.05 6.46 -15.77
CA GLU A 31 6.80 5.22 -15.95
C GLU A 31 6.13 4.24 -16.92
N HIS A 32 6.90 3.29 -17.46
CA HIS A 32 6.47 2.24 -18.37
C HIS A 32 5.82 1.07 -17.62
N TRP A 33 4.75 1.30 -16.87
CA TRP A 33 4.10 0.24 -16.11
C TRP A 33 3.81 -1.00 -16.97
N THR A 34 4.50 -2.11 -16.68
CA THR A 34 4.38 -3.37 -17.44
C THR A 34 3.66 -4.45 -16.65
N ALA A 35 3.57 -4.31 -15.33
CA ALA A 35 2.79 -5.21 -14.47
C ALA A 35 1.29 -4.88 -14.44
N ILE A 36 0.92 -3.63 -14.74
CA ILE A 36 -0.46 -3.13 -14.68
C ILE A 36 -0.79 -2.25 -15.89
N ASN A 37 -2.00 -2.38 -16.40
CA ASN A 37 -2.49 -1.59 -17.53
C ASN A 37 -2.89 -0.15 -17.13
N GLY A 38 -3.39 0.00 -15.90
CA GLY A 38 -3.83 1.26 -15.33
C GLY A 38 -4.12 1.13 -13.84
N LYS A 39 -4.49 2.26 -13.22
CA LYS A 39 -4.89 2.35 -11.82
C LYS A 39 -5.92 3.47 -11.65
N TYR A 40 -6.89 3.25 -10.78
CA TYR A 40 -7.76 4.30 -10.26
C TYR A 40 -7.44 4.62 -8.80
N ASP A 41 -7.26 5.91 -8.50
CA ASP A 41 -7.05 6.46 -7.17
C ASP A 41 -8.32 7.21 -6.70
N LEU A 42 -8.96 6.73 -5.63
CA LEU A 42 -10.22 7.32 -5.14
C LEU A 42 -10.02 8.72 -4.52
N TYR A 43 -8.93 8.94 -3.78
CA TYR A 43 -8.73 10.17 -3.00
C TYR A 43 -8.66 11.43 -3.87
N ASN A 44 -8.09 11.33 -5.07
CA ASN A 44 -8.01 12.42 -6.05
C ASN A 44 -8.93 12.20 -7.27
N ASN A 45 -9.70 11.10 -7.28
CA ASN A 45 -10.56 10.68 -8.40
C ASN A 45 -9.81 10.73 -9.73
N GLN A 46 -8.73 9.97 -9.82
CA GLN A 46 -7.81 9.97 -10.95
C GLN A 46 -7.64 8.57 -11.52
N ILE A 47 -7.65 8.46 -12.85
CA ILE A 47 -7.23 7.29 -13.60
C ILE A 47 -5.83 7.57 -14.16
N THR A 48 -4.89 6.66 -13.92
CA THR A 48 -3.56 6.70 -14.52
C THR A 48 -3.40 5.47 -15.40
N ILE A 49 -3.09 5.65 -16.68
CA ILE A 49 -2.92 4.56 -17.66
C ILE A 49 -1.43 4.38 -17.95
N SER A 50 -0.98 3.13 -18.07
CA SER A 50 0.41 2.84 -18.42
C SER A 50 0.82 3.53 -19.73
N ARG A 51 1.88 4.33 -19.69
CA ARG A 51 2.45 4.94 -20.90
C ARG A 51 2.98 3.93 -21.91
N ALA A 52 3.28 2.69 -21.49
CA ALA A 52 3.72 1.63 -22.39
C ALA A 52 2.63 1.29 -23.43
N LEU A 53 1.35 1.57 -23.10
CA LEU A 53 0.21 1.39 -23.99
C LEU A 53 0.01 2.55 -24.98
N ASN A 54 0.79 3.64 -24.87
CA ASN A 54 0.74 4.76 -25.80
C ASN A 54 1.57 4.46 -27.06
N SER A 55 1.25 3.35 -27.73
CA SER A 55 1.90 2.86 -28.95
C SER A 55 0.89 2.75 -30.10
N ASN A 56 1.40 2.74 -31.33
CA ASN A 56 0.60 2.42 -32.52
C ASN A 56 0.26 0.93 -32.62
N ASP A 57 0.92 0.08 -31.85
CA ASP A 57 0.67 -1.37 -31.81
C ASP A 57 -0.57 -1.72 -30.97
N ILE A 58 -0.97 -0.82 -30.08
CA ILE A 58 -2.19 -0.95 -29.29
C ILE A 58 -3.35 -0.37 -30.06
N SER A 59 -4.46 -1.12 -30.19
CA SER A 59 -5.69 -0.62 -30.82
C SER A 59 -6.43 0.36 -29.90
N TYR A 60 -7.23 1.23 -30.52
CA TYR A 60 -8.09 2.15 -29.77
C TYR A 60 -9.04 1.41 -28.83
N GLU A 61 -9.65 0.31 -29.31
CA GLU A 61 -10.60 -0.49 -28.55
C GLU A 61 -9.94 -1.20 -27.36
N ALA A 62 -8.71 -1.69 -27.52
CA ALA A 62 -7.96 -2.28 -26.41
C ALA A 62 -7.67 -1.24 -25.33
N LEU A 63 -7.17 -0.05 -25.71
CA LEU A 63 -6.93 1.04 -24.76
C LEU A 63 -8.22 1.52 -24.09
N ALA A 64 -9.31 1.66 -24.85
CA ALA A 64 -10.63 2.00 -24.33
C ALA A 64 -11.16 0.96 -23.33
N SER A 65 -10.79 -0.33 -23.49
CA SER A 65 -11.15 -1.39 -22.55
C SER A 65 -10.48 -1.22 -21.19
N VAL A 66 -9.25 -0.70 -21.15
CA VAL A 66 -8.52 -0.35 -19.91
C VAL A 66 -9.16 0.87 -19.26
N VAL A 67 -9.40 1.94 -20.01
CA VAL A 67 -10.06 3.14 -19.47
C VAL A 67 -11.45 2.80 -18.90
N TYR A 68 -12.15 1.88 -19.55
CA TYR A 68 -13.41 1.34 -19.03
C TYR A 68 -13.23 0.58 -17.72
N HIS A 69 -12.26 -0.33 -17.65
CA HIS A 69 -11.92 -1.07 -16.44
C HIS A 69 -11.66 -0.12 -15.26
N GLU A 70 -10.76 0.85 -15.44
CA GLU A 70 -10.42 1.81 -14.39
C GLU A 70 -11.61 2.70 -14.01
N SER A 71 -12.49 3.01 -14.95
CA SER A 71 -13.73 3.76 -14.65
C SER A 71 -14.70 2.98 -13.76
N LEU A 72 -14.67 1.64 -13.78
CA LEU A 72 -15.49 0.84 -12.87
C LEU A 72 -14.99 0.97 -11.42
N HIS A 73 -13.69 1.13 -11.21
CA HIS A 73 -13.12 1.26 -9.86
C HIS A 73 -13.57 2.48 -9.06
N GLN A 74 -14.28 3.43 -9.70
CA GLN A 74 -15.03 4.46 -8.96
C GLN A 74 -15.99 3.83 -7.93
N ASP A 75 -16.74 2.80 -8.31
CA ASP A 75 -17.78 2.20 -7.46
C ASP A 75 -17.48 0.77 -7.00
N PHE A 76 -16.31 0.23 -7.35
CA PHE A 76 -15.89 -1.12 -6.97
C PHE A 76 -14.43 -1.12 -6.53
N ALA A 77 -14.19 -1.51 -5.28
CA ALA A 77 -12.82 -1.72 -4.81
C ALA A 77 -12.17 -2.95 -5.49
N ASP A 78 -12.92 -4.06 -5.54
CA ASP A 78 -12.39 -5.35 -5.96
C ASP A 78 -12.99 -5.85 -7.28
N HIS A 79 -12.28 -6.77 -7.95
CA HIS A 79 -12.76 -7.50 -9.13
C HIS A 79 -13.75 -8.63 -8.78
N ASP A 80 -14.74 -8.31 -7.94
CA ASP A 80 -15.77 -9.25 -7.52
C ASP A 80 -16.70 -9.65 -8.69
N ARG A 81 -17.67 -10.53 -8.40
CA ARG A 81 -18.65 -10.95 -9.42
C ARG A 81 -19.43 -9.77 -10.01
N LYS A 82 -19.75 -8.73 -9.23
CA LYS A 82 -20.52 -7.57 -9.72
C LYS A 82 -19.66 -6.71 -10.63
N PHE A 83 -18.39 -6.49 -10.28
CA PHE A 83 -17.40 -5.85 -11.13
C PHE A 83 -17.29 -6.60 -12.46
N MET A 84 -17.04 -7.91 -12.43
CA MET A 84 -16.84 -8.70 -13.64
C MET A 84 -18.08 -8.74 -14.53
N LEU A 85 -19.28 -8.74 -13.95
CA LEU A 85 -20.53 -8.63 -14.72
C LEU A 85 -20.64 -7.29 -15.47
N ARG A 86 -20.09 -6.20 -14.91
CA ARG A 86 -20.02 -4.91 -15.61
C ARG A 86 -18.87 -4.89 -16.61
N ALA A 87 -17.67 -5.29 -16.22
CA ALA A 87 -16.50 -5.37 -17.10
C ALA A 87 -16.79 -6.10 -18.43
N ASN A 88 -17.49 -7.25 -18.36
CA ASN A 88 -17.85 -8.02 -19.55
C ASN A 88 -18.92 -7.38 -20.46
N ARG A 89 -19.44 -6.19 -20.14
CA ARG A 89 -20.30 -5.41 -21.05
C ARG A 89 -19.50 -4.72 -22.15
N PHE A 90 -18.21 -4.52 -21.93
CA PHE A 90 -17.33 -4.01 -22.98
C PHE A 90 -17.10 -5.12 -24.03
N PRO A 91 -17.36 -4.88 -25.32
CA PRO A 91 -17.19 -5.89 -26.36
C PRO A 91 -15.75 -6.42 -26.38
N ASN A 92 -15.58 -7.75 -26.45
CA ASN A 92 -14.27 -8.42 -26.49
C ASN A 92 -13.34 -8.12 -25.30
N TYR A 93 -13.88 -7.66 -24.15
CA TYR A 93 -13.11 -7.28 -22.97
C TYR A 93 -12.00 -8.28 -22.58
N LYS A 94 -12.32 -9.57 -22.49
CA LYS A 94 -11.35 -10.62 -22.13
C LYS A 94 -10.26 -10.82 -23.19
N THR A 95 -10.60 -10.62 -24.45
CA THR A 95 -9.64 -10.71 -25.56
C THR A 95 -8.64 -9.58 -25.45
N TYR A 96 -9.12 -8.33 -25.29
CA TYR A 96 -8.24 -7.17 -25.15
C TYR A 96 -7.37 -7.25 -23.89
N SER A 97 -7.91 -7.71 -22.76
CA SER A 97 -7.11 -7.94 -21.55
C SER A 97 -5.93 -8.85 -21.84
N LYS A 98 -6.17 -10.00 -22.49
CA LYS A 98 -5.11 -10.94 -22.82
C LYS A 98 -4.09 -10.36 -23.81
N GLU A 99 -4.56 -9.67 -24.86
CA GLU A 99 -3.69 -9.02 -25.85
C GLU A 99 -2.78 -7.97 -25.21
N LEU A 100 -3.31 -7.18 -24.26
CA LEU A 100 -2.55 -6.16 -23.54
C LEU A 100 -1.54 -6.78 -22.57
N ASP A 101 -1.91 -7.85 -21.88
CA ASP A 101 -1.01 -8.57 -20.98
C ASP A 101 0.16 -9.20 -21.76
N GLU A 102 -0.10 -9.80 -22.93
CA GLU A 102 0.93 -10.31 -23.85
C GLU A 102 1.83 -9.17 -24.36
N TYR A 103 1.24 -8.05 -24.80
CA TYR A 103 1.98 -6.89 -25.26
C TYR A 103 2.90 -6.31 -24.16
N LEU A 104 2.40 -6.12 -22.93
CA LEU A 104 3.21 -5.57 -21.84
C LEU A 104 4.31 -6.53 -21.40
N SER A 105 4.06 -7.84 -21.44
CA SER A 105 5.10 -8.84 -21.17
C SER A 105 6.21 -8.77 -22.21
N ASP A 106 5.88 -8.68 -23.50
CA ASP A 106 6.87 -8.52 -24.57
C ASP A 106 7.58 -7.16 -24.45
N TYR A 107 6.86 -6.09 -24.11
CA TYR A 107 7.42 -4.76 -23.89
C TYR A 107 8.46 -4.77 -22.77
N SER A 108 8.14 -5.41 -21.64
CA SER A 108 9.04 -5.57 -20.48
C SER A 108 10.34 -6.28 -20.86
N LEU A 109 10.24 -7.40 -21.61
CA LEU A 109 11.40 -8.19 -22.04
C LEU A 109 12.36 -7.42 -22.95
N ASN A 110 11.86 -6.41 -23.67
CA ASN A 110 12.65 -5.59 -24.59
C ASN A 110 12.98 -4.20 -24.01
N LEU A 111 12.65 -3.94 -22.75
CA LEU A 111 12.89 -2.64 -22.13
C LEU A 111 14.37 -2.48 -21.76
N GLU A 112 14.98 -1.38 -22.22
CA GLU A 112 16.36 -1.04 -21.90
C GLU A 112 16.41 -0.05 -20.71
N TYR A 113 17.07 -0.46 -19.63
CA TYR A 113 17.27 0.38 -18.43
C TYR A 113 18.53 1.25 -18.56
N ASP A 114 18.57 2.10 -19.59
CA ASP A 114 19.76 2.91 -19.91
C ASP A 114 19.68 4.35 -19.43
N LYS A 115 18.49 4.81 -19.05
CA LYS A 115 18.26 6.17 -18.57
C LYS A 115 17.97 6.14 -17.08
N ILE A 116 18.75 6.91 -16.31
CA ILE A 116 18.45 7.15 -14.89
C ILE A 116 17.09 7.83 -14.78
N THR A 117 16.17 7.17 -14.10
CA THR A 117 14.81 7.64 -13.81
C THR A 117 14.73 8.26 -12.42
N ALA A 118 15.45 7.69 -11.46
CA ALA A 118 15.63 8.23 -10.11
C ALA A 118 17.03 7.84 -9.59
N ASP A 119 17.74 8.79 -8.99
CA ASP A 119 19.07 8.54 -8.42
C ASP A 119 18.93 8.18 -6.93
N TYR A 120 18.55 6.93 -6.66
CA TYR A 120 18.39 6.40 -5.29
C TYR A 120 19.73 6.27 -4.55
N SER A 121 20.84 6.17 -5.29
CA SER A 121 22.20 6.20 -4.74
C SER A 121 22.64 7.57 -4.24
N LYS A 122 21.95 8.64 -4.62
CA LYS A 122 22.38 10.00 -4.32
C LYS A 122 22.46 10.26 -2.82
N GLY A 123 23.65 10.68 -2.37
CA GLY A 123 23.89 11.03 -0.96
C GLY A 123 23.91 9.83 -0.02
N LYS A 124 24.00 8.61 -0.55
CA LYS A 124 24.26 7.39 0.23
C LYS A 124 25.74 7.10 0.23
N ASN A 125 26.23 6.47 1.29
CA ASN A 125 27.64 6.10 1.42
C ASN A 125 27.86 4.60 1.25
N GLU A 126 26.80 3.80 1.42
CA GLU A 126 26.89 2.35 1.39
C GLU A 126 25.60 1.75 0.83
N VAL A 127 25.76 0.53 0.32
CA VAL A 127 24.68 -0.31 -0.20
C VAL A 127 24.64 -1.60 0.61
N VAL A 128 23.46 -1.92 1.13
CA VAL A 128 23.22 -3.14 1.89
C VAL A 128 22.36 -4.07 1.06
N PHE A 129 22.90 -5.21 0.66
CA PHE A 129 22.11 -6.27 0.05
C PHE A 129 21.58 -7.17 1.15
N VAL A 130 20.28 -7.44 1.15
CA VAL A 130 19.59 -8.23 2.19
C VAL A 130 18.75 -9.31 1.54
N ILE A 131 18.93 -10.56 1.95
CA ILE A 131 18.04 -11.66 1.55
C ILE A 131 16.79 -11.60 2.43
N ILE A 132 15.62 -11.61 1.79
CA ILE A 132 14.31 -11.64 2.45
C ILE A 132 13.60 -12.99 2.21
N PRO A 133 12.69 -13.40 3.10
CA PRO A 133 11.93 -14.65 2.96
C PRO A 133 10.89 -14.59 1.82
N TYR A 134 10.17 -15.70 1.65
CA TYR A 134 9.01 -15.84 0.76
C TYR A 134 9.31 -15.65 -0.73
N LEU A 135 10.19 -16.48 -1.31
CA LEU A 135 10.61 -16.37 -2.73
C LEU A 135 9.48 -16.00 -3.72
N GLU A 136 8.35 -16.72 -3.69
CA GLU A 136 7.23 -16.49 -4.63
C GLU A 136 6.26 -15.39 -4.17
N ASP A 137 6.28 -15.04 -2.88
CA ASP A 137 5.36 -14.08 -2.24
C ASP A 137 6.14 -13.04 -1.42
N PHE A 138 7.26 -12.53 -1.97
CA PHE A 138 8.22 -11.70 -1.21
C PHE A 138 7.59 -10.42 -0.67
N GLN A 139 6.49 -9.98 -1.27
CA GLN A 139 5.70 -8.85 -0.80
C GLN A 139 5.19 -9.06 0.64
N ASN A 140 5.00 -10.31 1.07
CA ASN A 140 4.64 -10.66 2.45
C ASN A 140 5.76 -10.39 3.46
N ALA A 141 7.00 -10.17 3.01
CA ALA A 141 8.07 -9.71 3.90
C ALA A 141 7.88 -8.23 4.29
N PHE A 142 7.01 -7.48 3.62
CA PHE A 142 6.78 -6.06 3.86
C PHE A 142 5.41 -5.85 4.53
N THR A 143 5.40 -5.15 5.66
CA THR A 143 4.17 -4.81 6.38
C THR A 143 4.04 -3.29 6.50
N PHE A 144 2.90 -2.75 6.06
CA PHE A 144 2.55 -1.36 6.34
C PHE A 144 1.90 -1.22 7.71
N TYR A 145 2.42 -0.30 8.52
CA TYR A 145 1.88 -0.02 9.84
C TYR A 145 2.24 1.41 10.27
N ASP A 146 1.26 2.18 10.75
CA ASP A 146 1.41 3.57 11.22
C ASP A 146 2.20 4.49 10.28
N GLY A 147 1.97 4.36 8.95
CA GLY A 147 2.62 5.22 7.95
C GLY A 147 4.01 4.74 7.51
N ASN A 148 4.46 3.59 8.01
CA ASN A 148 5.81 3.07 7.80
C ASN A 148 5.79 1.66 7.22
N ILE A 149 6.95 1.22 6.74
CA ILE A 149 7.13 -0.14 6.20
C ILE A 149 8.14 -0.88 7.07
N TYR A 150 7.70 -2.02 7.58
CA TYR A 150 8.47 -2.94 8.38
C TYR A 150 8.81 -4.16 7.52
N ILE A 151 10.09 -4.54 7.49
CA ILE A 151 10.57 -5.64 6.64
C ILE A 151 11.07 -6.79 7.52
N ASP A 152 10.50 -7.96 7.28
CA ASP A 152 10.90 -9.22 7.90
C ASP A 152 12.12 -9.81 7.19
N THR A 153 13.10 -10.24 8.00
CA THR A 153 14.31 -10.89 7.51
C THR A 153 15.02 -11.56 8.69
N GLU A 154 15.76 -12.62 8.39
CA GLU A 154 16.66 -13.27 9.34
C GLU A 154 18.01 -12.54 9.48
N ALA A 155 18.30 -11.56 8.61
CA ALA A 155 19.58 -10.87 8.57
C ALA A 155 19.88 -10.11 9.88
N GLU A 156 20.97 -10.50 10.55
CA GLU A 156 21.40 -9.90 11.82
C GLU A 156 22.31 -8.68 11.60
N ILE A 157 21.72 -7.61 11.07
CA ILE A 157 22.48 -6.45 10.60
C ILE A 157 22.72 -5.46 11.75
N SER A 158 23.96 -4.97 11.87
CA SER A 158 24.32 -3.92 12.82
C SER A 158 25.37 -2.98 12.23
N ASN A 159 25.45 -1.76 12.76
CA ASN A 159 26.42 -0.72 12.38
C ASN A 159 26.30 -0.21 10.92
N VAL A 160 25.08 -0.19 10.38
CA VAL A 160 24.78 0.47 9.10
C VAL A 160 24.50 1.96 9.34
N SER A 161 25.09 2.82 8.52
CA SER A 161 24.81 4.24 8.44
C SER A 161 23.35 4.52 8.16
N LYS A 162 22.81 5.63 8.67
CA LYS A 162 21.46 6.09 8.30
C LYS A 162 21.35 6.55 6.84
N SER A 163 22.49 6.81 6.19
CA SER A 163 22.58 7.21 4.78
C SER A 163 22.95 6.00 3.91
N ASN A 164 22.06 5.00 3.89
CA ASN A 164 22.22 3.77 3.12
C ASN A 164 21.19 3.65 1.99
N LEU A 165 21.53 2.85 0.98
CA LEU A 165 20.58 2.23 0.06
C LEU A 165 20.51 0.74 0.39
N THR A 166 19.34 0.23 0.72
CA THR A 166 19.14 -1.20 0.96
C THR A 166 18.51 -1.82 -0.27
N ILE A 167 19.11 -2.88 -0.81
CA ILE A 167 18.58 -3.66 -1.94
C ILE A 167 18.14 -5.02 -1.40
N PHE A 168 16.88 -5.36 -1.61
CA PHE A 168 16.29 -6.61 -1.13
C PHE A 168 16.34 -7.67 -2.22
N LEU A 169 16.76 -8.86 -1.82
CA LEU A 169 16.98 -10.01 -2.68
C LEU A 169 16.10 -11.18 -2.26
N VAL A 170 15.63 -11.94 -3.24
CA VAL A 170 15.16 -13.32 -3.03
C VAL A 170 16.15 -14.31 -3.63
N ASP A 171 16.31 -15.47 -3.01
CA ASP A 171 17.16 -16.56 -3.49
C ASP A 171 16.29 -17.68 -4.08
N ASN A 172 16.42 -17.92 -5.39
CA ASN A 172 15.69 -18.99 -6.07
C ASN A 172 16.45 -20.33 -6.13
N GLY A 173 17.58 -20.43 -5.42
CA GLY A 173 18.50 -21.56 -5.44
C GLY A 173 19.66 -21.39 -6.43
N GLU A 174 19.43 -20.75 -7.58
CA GLU A 174 20.44 -20.57 -8.64
C GLU A 174 21.00 -19.15 -8.73
N LYS A 175 20.14 -18.15 -8.51
CA LYS A 175 20.44 -16.72 -8.61
C LYS A 175 19.71 -15.95 -7.51
N TYR A 176 20.22 -14.76 -7.24
CA TYR A 176 19.50 -13.75 -6.48
C TYR A 176 18.72 -12.85 -7.43
N HIS A 177 17.53 -12.42 -7.04
CA HIS A 177 16.74 -11.44 -7.80
C HIS A 177 16.49 -10.20 -6.97
N ILE A 178 16.66 -9.02 -7.56
CA ILE A 178 16.29 -7.76 -6.90
C ILE A 178 14.77 -7.63 -6.93
N VAL A 179 14.16 -7.49 -5.75
CA VAL A 179 12.70 -7.44 -5.60
C VAL A 179 12.18 -6.17 -4.92
N ALA A 180 13.06 -5.41 -4.29
CA ALA A 180 12.77 -4.11 -3.72
C ALA A 180 14.05 -3.34 -3.41
N TRP A 181 13.92 -2.05 -3.13
CA TRP A 181 14.94 -1.27 -2.45
C TRP A 181 14.34 -0.23 -1.50
N ALA A 182 15.12 0.18 -0.51
CA ALA A 182 14.75 1.21 0.44
C ALA A 182 15.88 2.21 0.66
N GLU A 183 15.52 3.49 0.71
CA GLU A 183 16.43 4.55 1.13
C GLU A 183 16.39 4.75 2.65
N ASN A 184 17.56 4.99 3.24
CA ASN A 184 17.70 5.35 4.65
C ASN A 184 17.02 4.37 5.61
N ALA A 185 17.10 3.07 5.31
CA ALA A 185 16.50 2.05 6.17
C ALA A 185 17.24 1.99 7.52
N GLU A 186 16.51 1.74 8.60
CA GLU A 186 17.12 1.49 9.91
C GLU A 186 17.05 0.00 10.26
N PHE A 187 18.11 -0.48 10.89
CA PHE A 187 18.34 -1.90 11.15
C PHE A 187 18.34 -2.19 12.65
N PHE A 188 17.74 -3.32 13.02
CA PHE A 188 17.69 -3.79 14.39
C PHE A 188 18.46 -5.10 14.50
N LYS A 189 19.46 -5.09 15.40
CA LYS A 189 20.29 -6.27 15.70
C LYS A 189 19.45 -7.48 16.12
N PHE A 190 18.40 -7.25 16.89
CA PHE A 190 17.49 -8.29 17.36
C PHE A 190 16.14 -8.13 16.70
N GLN A 191 15.49 -9.25 16.38
CA GLN A 191 14.14 -9.25 15.85
C GLN A 191 13.18 -8.52 16.79
N LYS A 192 12.44 -7.60 16.20
CA LYS A 192 11.37 -6.85 16.85
C LYS A 192 10.03 -7.49 16.49
N GLN A 193 9.05 -7.30 17.36
CA GLN A 193 7.70 -7.80 17.17
C GLN A 193 6.70 -6.70 17.56
N ILE A 194 5.65 -6.59 16.77
CA ILE A 194 4.39 -5.96 17.16
C ILE A 194 3.41 -7.11 17.38
N LEU A 195 2.81 -7.15 18.56
CA LEU A 195 1.89 -8.23 18.98
C LEU A 195 0.53 -7.62 19.35
N HIS A 196 -0.23 -7.17 18.35
CA HIS A 196 -1.51 -6.51 18.54
C HIS A 196 -2.73 -7.37 18.14
N GLY A 197 -2.52 -8.57 17.61
CA GLY A 197 -3.56 -9.54 17.24
C GLY A 197 -4.49 -9.85 18.39
N ASP A 198 -3.95 -10.00 19.61
CA ASP A 198 -4.71 -10.20 20.84
C ASP A 198 -5.64 -9.02 21.19
N PHE A 199 -5.47 -7.86 20.57
CA PHE A 199 -6.27 -6.65 20.78
C PHE A 199 -7.13 -6.29 19.55
N GLY A 200 -7.13 -7.13 18.50
CA GLY A 200 -7.81 -6.87 17.23
C GLY A 200 -6.97 -6.11 16.20
N GLY A 201 -5.65 -6.08 16.37
CA GLY A 201 -4.68 -5.50 15.44
C GLY A 201 -3.92 -6.57 14.64
N LEU A 202 -2.70 -6.25 14.22
CA LEU A 202 -1.83 -7.15 13.46
C LEU A 202 -0.63 -7.60 14.28
N ASP A 203 -0.25 -8.86 14.10
CA ASP A 203 1.01 -9.41 14.61
C ASP A 203 2.02 -9.50 13.48
N PHE A 204 3.22 -8.98 13.69
CA PHE A 204 4.31 -9.12 12.72
C PHE A 204 5.68 -8.96 13.38
N SER A 205 6.68 -9.54 12.74
CA SER A 205 8.09 -9.41 13.10
C SER A 205 8.87 -8.63 12.06
N TYR A 206 9.94 -7.97 12.49
CA TYR A 206 10.81 -7.22 11.59
C TYR A 206 12.21 -7.06 12.16
N ARG A 207 13.18 -6.84 11.26
CA ARG A 207 14.53 -6.37 11.61
C ARG A 207 14.91 -5.08 10.89
N ILE A 208 14.11 -4.64 9.93
CA ILE A 208 14.36 -3.42 9.18
C ILE A 208 13.08 -2.61 9.18
N TRP A 209 13.20 -1.29 9.29
CA TRP A 209 12.08 -0.39 9.07
C TRP A 209 12.50 0.83 8.25
N THR A 210 11.55 1.42 7.54
CA THR A 210 11.73 2.68 6.80
C THR A 210 10.40 3.42 6.63
N LEU A 211 10.48 4.69 6.26
CA LEU A 211 9.31 5.47 5.86
C LEU A 211 8.69 4.87 4.60
N ARG A 212 7.36 4.86 4.49
CA ARG A 212 6.66 4.26 3.35
C ARG A 212 7.14 4.80 1.99
N ASP A 213 7.39 6.09 1.89
CA ASP A 213 7.78 6.69 0.60
C ASP A 213 9.23 6.38 0.20
N ASN A 214 10.06 5.92 1.14
CA ASN A 214 11.46 5.56 0.91
C ASN A 214 11.64 4.14 0.37
N VAL A 215 10.59 3.30 0.36
CA VAL A 215 10.67 1.95 -0.20
C VAL A 215 10.06 1.89 -1.59
N LYS A 216 10.61 1.02 -2.42
CA LYS A 216 10.15 0.66 -3.75
C LYS A 216 10.09 -0.86 -3.83
N ILE A 217 8.89 -1.40 -3.98
CA ILE A 217 8.65 -2.84 -4.06
C ILE A 217 8.27 -3.16 -5.50
N LEU A 218 8.88 -4.18 -6.09
CA LEU A 218 8.60 -4.58 -7.46
C LEU A 218 7.34 -5.46 -7.51
N PHE A 219 6.72 -5.54 -8.68
CA PHE A 219 5.68 -6.53 -8.93
C PHE A 219 6.33 -7.90 -9.17
N ASN A 220 5.64 -8.98 -8.80
CA ASN A 220 6.14 -10.34 -9.03
C ASN A 220 6.50 -10.62 -10.50
N THR A 221 5.84 -9.92 -11.44
CA THR A 221 6.06 -10.06 -12.88
C THR A 221 7.20 -9.22 -13.44
N THR A 222 7.73 -8.25 -12.68
CA THR A 222 8.79 -7.32 -13.14
C THR A 222 10.13 -7.51 -12.43
N CYS A 223 10.23 -8.48 -11.52
CA CYS A 223 11.48 -8.89 -10.87
C CYS A 223 12.38 -9.72 -11.81
N THR A 224 12.87 -9.13 -12.91
CA THR A 224 13.62 -9.85 -13.95
C THR A 224 15.14 -9.79 -13.77
N TYR A 225 15.65 -8.81 -13.02
CA TYR A 225 17.07 -8.61 -12.81
C TYR A 225 17.66 -9.66 -11.86
N ALA A 226 18.50 -10.54 -12.41
CA ALA A 226 19.04 -11.69 -11.71
C ALA A 226 20.57 -11.63 -11.59
N ILE A 227 21.07 -11.74 -10.37
CA ILE A 227 22.49 -11.73 -10.02
C ILE A 227 22.96 -13.16 -9.79
N GLY A 228 24.02 -13.58 -10.47
CA GLY A 228 24.60 -14.91 -10.26
C GLY A 228 25.20 -15.03 -8.86
N LYS A 229 24.97 -16.16 -8.17
CA LYS A 229 25.45 -16.37 -6.79
C LYS A 229 26.95 -16.09 -6.59
N LYS A 230 27.76 -16.36 -7.61
CA LYS A 230 29.22 -16.13 -7.59
C LYS A 230 29.63 -14.65 -7.58
N ALA A 231 28.72 -13.73 -7.87
CA ALA A 231 28.97 -12.30 -7.79
C ALA A 231 29.09 -11.81 -6.34
N PHE A 232 28.47 -12.54 -5.39
CA PHE A 232 28.58 -12.28 -3.97
C PHE A 232 29.54 -13.26 -3.28
N PRO A 233 30.19 -12.85 -2.19
CA PRO A 233 30.93 -13.77 -1.33
C PRO A 233 29.99 -14.71 -0.61
N VAL A 234 30.52 -15.87 -0.20
CA VAL A 234 29.80 -16.94 0.52
C VAL A 234 29.17 -16.44 1.83
N SER A 235 29.71 -15.36 2.42
CA SER A 235 29.15 -14.76 3.63
C SER A 235 27.72 -14.25 3.44
N LEU A 236 27.32 -13.81 2.24
CA LEU A 236 25.94 -13.37 2.00
C LEU A 236 24.93 -14.48 2.29
N GLU A 237 25.23 -15.73 1.93
CA GLU A 237 24.31 -16.85 2.15
C GLU A 237 24.21 -17.22 3.64
N ALA A 238 25.32 -17.12 4.36
CA ALA A 238 25.39 -17.42 5.79
C ALA A 238 24.76 -16.32 6.64
N ASP A 239 25.13 -15.07 6.38
CA ASP A 239 24.73 -13.91 7.19
C ASP A 239 23.39 -13.31 6.74
N LYS A 240 22.92 -13.66 5.54
CA LYS A 240 21.73 -13.11 4.86
C LYS A 240 21.83 -11.65 4.46
N PHE A 241 23.01 -11.04 4.58
CA PHE A 241 23.27 -9.71 4.07
C PHE A 241 24.74 -9.50 3.70
N ILE A 242 25.01 -8.43 2.96
CA ILE A 242 26.35 -7.90 2.75
C ILE A 242 26.30 -6.38 2.56
N ILE A 243 27.38 -5.70 2.97
CA ILE A 243 27.52 -4.25 2.85
C ILE A 243 28.68 -3.96 1.89
N TYR A 244 28.44 -3.04 0.97
CA TYR A 244 29.45 -2.48 0.07
C TYR A 244 29.49 -0.96 0.21
N ASP A 245 30.67 -0.38 -0.01
CA ASP A 245 30.76 1.06 -0.28
C ASP A 245 30.00 1.39 -1.58
N ILE A 246 29.29 2.52 -1.60
CA ILE A 246 28.50 2.95 -2.77
C ILE A 246 29.34 3.06 -4.05
N THR A 247 30.65 3.31 -3.94
CA THR A 247 31.57 3.42 -5.07
C THR A 247 32.21 2.10 -5.48
N SER A 248 31.81 0.97 -4.89
CA SER A 248 32.37 -0.35 -5.21
C SER A 248 32.05 -0.75 -6.64
N ASP A 249 33.07 -1.05 -7.45
CA ASP A 249 32.91 -1.47 -8.85
C ASP A 249 32.06 -2.74 -9.00
N VAL A 250 32.01 -3.59 -7.98
CA VAL A 250 31.31 -4.89 -7.99
C VAL A 250 29.79 -4.73 -8.11
N ILE A 251 29.24 -3.59 -7.68
CA ILE A 251 27.78 -3.38 -7.56
C ILE A 251 27.25 -2.31 -8.54
N GLN A 252 28.09 -1.77 -9.42
CA GLN A 252 27.71 -0.63 -10.25
C GLN A 252 26.63 -0.98 -11.29
N GLU A 253 26.62 -2.22 -11.81
CA GLU A 253 25.54 -2.68 -12.70
C GLU A 253 24.21 -2.82 -11.95
N ASP A 254 24.24 -3.33 -10.71
CA ASP A 254 23.05 -3.44 -9.86
C ASP A 254 22.48 -2.05 -9.54
N LEU A 255 23.35 -1.08 -9.23
CA LEU A 255 22.96 0.31 -9.02
C LEU A 255 22.45 0.99 -10.28
N LYS A 256 23.04 0.69 -11.45
CA LYS A 256 22.52 1.16 -12.73
C LYS A 256 21.08 0.69 -12.89
N TYR A 257 20.81 -0.61 -12.71
CA TYR A 257 19.45 -1.16 -12.77
C TYR A 257 18.49 -0.47 -11.80
N VAL A 258 18.84 -0.40 -10.51
CA VAL A 258 18.00 0.25 -9.48
C VAL A 258 17.66 1.70 -9.84
N ASN A 259 18.63 2.46 -10.34
CA ASN A 259 18.45 3.87 -10.67
C ASN A 259 17.74 4.13 -12.02
N SER A 260 17.61 3.10 -12.87
CA SER A 260 17.01 3.20 -14.21
C SER A 260 15.73 2.39 -14.35
N TYR A 261 15.36 1.62 -13.33
CA TYR A 261 14.09 0.91 -13.28
C TYR A 261 12.92 1.88 -13.48
N CYS A 262 11.96 1.48 -14.30
CA CYS A 262 10.87 2.35 -14.73
C CYS A 262 9.59 1.58 -15.08
N GLU A 263 9.36 0.42 -14.49
CA GLU A 263 8.22 -0.45 -14.80
C GLU A 263 7.08 -0.37 -13.78
N GLY A 264 7.11 0.63 -12.89
CA GLY A 264 6.15 0.78 -11.81
C GLY A 264 6.48 -0.04 -10.58
N PHE A 265 5.87 0.35 -9.47
CA PHE A 265 6.09 -0.26 -8.16
C PHE A 265 4.77 -0.76 -7.58
N TYR A 266 4.84 -1.86 -6.84
CA TYR A 266 3.78 -2.30 -5.97
C TYR A 266 3.64 -1.30 -4.81
N GLU A 267 2.48 -0.64 -4.74
CA GLU A 267 2.19 0.32 -3.69
C GLU A 267 1.65 -0.38 -2.44
N LEU A 268 2.49 -0.49 -1.42
CA LEU A 268 2.07 -0.95 -0.09
C LEU A 268 1.76 0.25 0.81
N GLY A 269 0.59 0.22 1.45
CA GLY A 269 0.17 1.26 2.38
C GLY A 269 -0.38 2.53 1.72
N MET A 270 -0.71 3.51 2.57
CA MET A 270 -1.23 4.81 2.16
C MET A 270 -0.15 5.90 2.27
N ALA A 271 -0.05 6.75 1.25
CA ALA A 271 0.86 7.89 1.28
C ALA A 271 0.43 8.90 2.36
N PRO A 272 1.36 9.50 3.14
CA PRO A 272 1.02 10.39 4.25
C PRO A 272 0.11 11.57 3.84
N PHE A 273 0.36 12.17 2.67
CA PHE A 273 -0.45 13.29 2.17
C PHE A 273 -1.89 12.89 1.83
N ALA A 274 -2.14 11.60 1.55
CA ALA A 274 -3.45 11.09 1.16
C ALA A 274 -4.34 10.75 2.36
N ILE A 275 -3.77 10.59 3.57
CA ILE A 275 -4.49 10.13 4.77
C ILE A 275 -5.66 11.04 5.12
N GLU A 276 -5.47 12.35 5.02
CA GLU A 276 -6.47 13.35 5.43
C GLU A 276 -7.43 13.76 4.30
N ILE A 277 -7.25 13.21 3.09
CA ILE A 277 -8.06 13.58 1.94
C ILE A 277 -9.48 13.02 2.08
N ALA A 278 -10.47 13.87 1.82
CA ALA A 278 -11.86 13.46 1.68
C ALA A 278 -12.15 13.04 0.25
N ALA A 279 -12.71 11.83 0.06
CA ALA A 279 -13.15 11.37 -1.26
C ALA A 279 -14.15 12.37 -1.88
N PRO A 280 -14.06 12.64 -3.19
CA PRO A 280 -14.83 13.69 -3.84
C PRO A 280 -16.22 13.21 -4.24
N TYR A 281 -16.97 12.62 -3.31
CA TYR A 281 -18.36 12.25 -3.57
C TYR A 281 -19.16 13.48 -4.01
N LEU A 282 -20.06 13.29 -4.98
CA LEU A 282 -21.08 14.27 -5.35
C LEU A 282 -21.92 14.62 -4.12
N GLN A 283 -22.76 15.66 -4.18
CA GLN A 283 -23.61 16.06 -3.05
C GLN A 283 -24.64 14.96 -2.70
N LEU A 284 -24.19 13.96 -1.95
CA LEU A 284 -24.98 12.86 -1.41
C LEU A 284 -25.67 13.31 -0.13
N ALA A 285 -26.83 12.72 0.17
CA ALA A 285 -27.44 12.89 1.47
C ALA A 285 -26.58 12.19 2.55
N TYR A 286 -26.64 12.67 3.80
CA TYR A 286 -25.84 12.14 4.91
C TYR A 286 -26.00 10.62 5.05
N LYS A 287 -27.24 10.12 4.95
CA LYS A 287 -27.53 8.69 5.07
C LYS A 287 -26.85 7.85 3.99
N GLU A 288 -26.71 8.39 2.78
CA GLU A 288 -26.08 7.68 1.66
C GLU A 288 -24.56 7.62 1.84
N LEU A 289 -23.95 8.75 2.19
CA LEU A 289 -22.51 8.82 2.46
C LEU A 289 -22.13 7.99 3.69
N TYR A 290 -22.95 8.03 4.75
CA TYR A 290 -22.78 7.20 5.93
C TYR A 290 -22.80 5.71 5.56
N ALA A 291 -23.75 5.27 4.74
CA ALA A 291 -23.83 3.89 4.29
C ALA A 291 -22.60 3.47 3.46
N ILE A 292 -22.00 4.37 2.69
CA ILE A 292 -20.74 4.11 1.99
C ILE A 292 -19.59 3.97 3.00
N ALA A 293 -19.41 4.96 3.88
CA ALA A 293 -18.27 5.03 4.79
C ALA A 293 -18.21 3.86 5.81
N VAL A 294 -19.35 3.28 6.20
CA VAL A 294 -19.38 2.13 7.12
C VAL A 294 -19.23 0.76 6.43
N ASN A 295 -19.34 0.70 5.09
CA ASN A 295 -19.23 -0.56 4.34
C ASN A 295 -17.96 -0.63 3.48
N GLU A 296 -17.31 0.51 3.20
CA GLU A 296 -15.99 0.54 2.56
C GLU A 296 -14.93 0.00 3.51
N VAL A 297 -14.02 -0.81 2.98
CA VAL A 297 -12.91 -1.43 3.73
C VAL A 297 -11.56 -0.89 3.24
N GLY A 298 -10.52 -1.05 4.06
CA GLY A 298 -9.18 -0.57 3.75
C GLY A 298 -9.13 0.95 3.54
N PHE A 299 -8.22 1.41 2.68
CA PHE A 299 -7.95 2.85 2.51
C PHE A 299 -9.14 3.65 1.95
N ARG A 300 -10.02 3.01 1.17
CA ARG A 300 -11.26 3.67 0.68
C ARG A 300 -12.19 4.06 1.83
N GLY A 301 -12.24 3.24 2.88
CA GLY A 301 -13.00 3.53 4.10
C GLY A 301 -12.50 4.82 4.77
N VAL A 302 -11.19 5.04 4.82
CA VAL A 302 -10.59 6.25 5.40
C VAL A 302 -11.03 7.50 4.63
N TRP A 303 -10.91 7.50 3.30
CA TRP A 303 -11.30 8.65 2.48
C TRP A 303 -12.81 8.91 2.49
N ALA A 304 -13.63 7.87 2.59
CA ALA A 304 -15.08 8.00 2.75
C ALA A 304 -15.46 8.57 4.12
N ALA A 305 -14.82 8.09 5.21
CA ALA A 305 -15.01 8.62 6.54
C ALA A 305 -14.57 10.09 6.65
N ASN A 306 -13.47 10.47 5.98
CA ASN A 306 -13.05 11.87 5.89
C ASN A 306 -14.10 12.76 5.20
N ALA A 307 -14.72 12.28 4.12
CA ALA A 307 -15.81 12.99 3.45
C ALA A 307 -17.02 13.15 4.37
N LEU A 308 -17.35 12.11 5.14
CA LEU A 308 -18.44 12.13 6.11
C LEU A 308 -18.18 13.13 7.25
N CYS A 309 -16.99 13.11 7.85
CA CYS A 309 -16.56 14.09 8.87
C CYS A 309 -16.58 15.54 8.35
N LYS A 310 -16.27 15.75 7.07
CA LYS A 310 -16.34 17.08 6.44
C LYS A 310 -17.78 17.56 6.28
N MET A 311 -18.72 16.64 6.08
CA MET A 311 -20.15 16.94 5.95
C MET A 311 -20.78 17.30 7.30
N ASP A 312 -20.51 16.50 8.33
CA ASP A 312 -20.95 16.74 9.70
C ASP A 312 -19.96 16.14 10.68
N LEU A 313 -19.50 16.93 11.65
CA LEU A 313 -18.50 16.49 12.63
C LEU A 313 -19.19 16.17 13.95
N ASN A 314 -19.47 14.90 14.17
CA ASN A 314 -20.14 14.40 15.37
C ASN A 314 -19.51 13.08 15.86
N TYR A 315 -20.03 12.54 16.97
CA TYR A 315 -19.56 11.28 17.56
C TYR A 315 -19.50 10.13 16.54
N ASP A 316 -20.60 9.88 15.80
CA ASP A 316 -20.69 8.74 14.87
C ASP A 316 -19.65 8.85 13.75
N THR A 317 -19.44 10.07 13.21
CA THR A 317 -18.45 10.29 12.14
C THR A 317 -17.01 10.10 12.61
N LEU A 318 -16.68 10.56 13.82
CA LEU A 318 -15.35 10.39 14.41
C LEU A 318 -15.08 8.92 14.77
N PHE A 319 -16.10 8.23 15.30
CA PHE A 319 -16.02 6.81 15.59
C PHE A 319 -15.77 6.00 14.30
N ASN A 320 -16.54 6.25 13.24
CA ASN A 320 -16.36 5.57 11.95
C ASN A 320 -14.99 5.88 11.33
N ARG A 321 -14.50 7.12 11.41
CA ARG A 321 -13.15 7.45 10.93
C ARG A 321 -12.06 6.73 11.73
N ALA A 322 -12.19 6.66 13.05
CA ALA A 322 -11.24 5.93 13.90
C ALA A 322 -11.21 4.43 13.55
N ASP A 323 -12.38 3.84 13.32
CA ASP A 323 -12.52 2.44 12.90
C ASP A 323 -11.84 2.18 11.55
N ALA A 324 -12.11 3.03 10.54
CA ALA A 324 -11.48 2.92 9.22
C ALA A 324 -9.95 3.10 9.26
N LEU A 325 -9.45 4.00 10.13
CA LEU A 325 -8.00 4.16 10.36
C LEU A 325 -7.39 2.92 11.01
N ARG A 326 -8.06 2.33 12.00
CA ARG A 326 -7.60 1.10 12.68
C ARG A 326 -7.48 -0.04 11.67
N ASP A 327 -8.52 -0.26 10.88
CA ASP A 327 -8.58 -1.34 9.89
C ASP A 327 -7.56 -1.16 8.76
N SER A 328 -7.08 0.07 8.57
CA SER A 328 -6.01 0.42 7.63
C SER A 328 -4.59 0.36 8.24
N GLY A 329 -4.45 -0.10 9.48
CA GLY A 329 -3.15 -0.20 10.18
C GLY A 329 -2.58 1.14 10.66
N LEU A 330 -3.40 2.21 10.71
CA LEU A 330 -3.03 3.54 11.22
C LEU A 330 -3.45 3.70 12.69
N ILE A 331 -2.95 2.81 13.53
CA ILE A 331 -3.34 2.64 14.95
C ILE A 331 -3.14 3.92 15.78
N THR A 332 -2.02 4.63 15.60
CA THR A 332 -1.76 5.86 16.36
C THR A 332 -2.78 6.95 16.01
N LEU A 333 -3.13 7.09 14.73
CA LEU A 333 -4.16 8.03 14.30
C LEU A 333 -5.56 7.60 14.74
N ALA A 334 -5.87 6.31 14.65
CA ALA A 334 -7.12 5.74 15.13
C ALA A 334 -7.33 6.02 16.63
N TYR A 335 -6.29 5.83 17.45
CA TYR A 335 -6.32 6.17 18.89
C TYR A 335 -6.66 7.65 19.13
N HIS A 336 -6.02 8.57 18.41
CA HIS A 336 -6.30 10.00 18.54
C HIS A 336 -7.71 10.38 18.11
N GLU A 337 -8.22 9.79 17.02
CA GLU A 337 -9.58 10.02 16.54
C GLU A 337 -10.63 9.43 17.49
N MET A 338 -10.40 8.22 18.01
CA MET A 338 -11.30 7.58 18.98
C MET A 338 -11.38 8.37 20.28
N LYS A 339 -10.27 9.01 20.72
CA LYS A 339 -10.30 9.95 21.86
C LYS A 339 -11.19 11.16 21.62
N LYS A 340 -11.19 11.70 20.40
CA LYS A 340 -12.09 12.79 20.02
C LYS A 340 -13.54 12.32 20.00
N ALA A 341 -13.82 11.11 19.49
CA ALA A 341 -15.16 10.53 19.57
C ALA A 341 -15.63 10.37 21.03
N TYR A 342 -14.77 9.82 21.89
CA TYR A 342 -15.08 9.61 23.31
C TYR A 342 -15.37 10.92 24.05
N SER A 343 -14.66 12.01 23.73
CA SER A 343 -14.91 13.29 24.39
C SER A 343 -16.29 13.89 24.05
N LEU A 344 -16.84 13.57 22.87
CA LEU A 344 -18.20 13.97 22.47
C LEU A 344 -19.30 13.08 23.08
N ALA A 345 -18.98 11.82 23.39
CA ALA A 345 -19.95 10.84 23.89
C ALA A 345 -19.35 9.93 24.97
N SER A 346 -18.84 10.51 26.07
CA SER A 346 -18.06 9.80 27.10
C SER A 346 -18.82 8.72 27.88
N LYS A 347 -20.15 8.62 27.71
CA LYS A 347 -20.97 7.55 28.30
C LYS A 347 -21.28 6.42 27.32
N ASN A 348 -20.77 6.48 26.09
CA ASN A 348 -20.99 5.44 25.10
C ASN A 348 -20.04 4.27 25.39
N SER A 349 -20.61 3.14 25.80
CA SER A 349 -19.88 1.92 26.11
C SER A 349 -19.04 1.39 24.94
N ASN A 350 -19.57 1.46 23.71
CA ASN A 350 -18.87 0.94 22.54
C ASN A 350 -17.62 1.78 22.24
N CYS A 351 -17.73 3.10 22.37
CA CYS A 351 -16.58 3.99 22.24
C CYS A 351 -15.50 3.71 23.29
N ALA A 352 -15.88 3.48 24.54
CA ALA A 352 -14.94 3.16 25.62
C ALA A 352 -14.23 1.83 25.36
N VAL A 353 -14.98 0.81 24.91
CA VAL A 353 -14.46 -0.53 24.58
C VAL A 353 -13.41 -0.46 23.48
N GLU A 354 -13.71 0.19 22.36
CA GLU A 354 -12.76 0.32 21.25
C GLU A 354 -11.56 1.20 21.62
N LEU A 355 -11.76 2.25 22.42
CA LEU A 355 -10.65 3.06 22.90
C LEU A 355 -9.72 2.28 23.85
N ILE A 356 -10.24 1.35 24.65
CA ILE A 356 -9.40 0.48 25.48
C ILE A 356 -8.52 -0.44 24.63
N LYS A 357 -9.08 -1.04 23.58
CA LYS A 357 -8.31 -1.86 22.63
C LYS A 357 -7.16 -1.04 22.02
N LEU A 358 -7.45 0.18 21.59
CA LEU A 358 -6.44 1.11 21.07
C LEU A 358 -5.41 1.53 22.14
N CYS A 359 -5.84 1.78 23.39
CA CYS A 359 -4.92 2.06 24.50
C CYS A 359 -3.93 0.91 24.73
N ALA A 360 -4.36 -0.35 24.61
CA ALA A 360 -3.47 -1.50 24.71
C ALA A 360 -2.42 -1.50 23.57
N MET A 361 -2.85 -1.24 22.33
CA MET A 361 -1.95 -1.19 21.17
C MET A 361 -0.93 -0.03 21.23
N VAL A 362 -1.33 1.14 21.73
CA VAL A 362 -0.41 2.30 21.87
C VAL A 362 0.27 2.38 23.24
N SER A 363 0.06 1.37 24.10
CA SER A 363 0.62 1.32 25.46
C SER A 363 0.25 2.53 26.35
N ASP A 364 -0.97 3.08 26.21
CA ASP A 364 -1.48 4.12 27.12
C ASP A 364 -2.20 3.50 28.32
N PHE A 365 -1.40 3.01 29.27
CA PHE A 365 -1.87 2.42 30.53
C PHE A 365 -2.70 3.40 31.37
N SER A 366 -2.41 4.69 31.32
CA SER A 366 -3.09 5.69 32.16
C SER A 366 -4.54 5.86 31.73
N LEU A 367 -4.77 6.16 30.45
CA LEU A 367 -6.12 6.33 29.92
C LEU A 367 -6.87 4.99 29.90
N GLY A 368 -6.21 3.90 29.52
CA GLY A 368 -6.79 2.56 29.53
C GLY A 368 -7.36 2.18 30.91
N ASN A 369 -6.56 2.31 31.97
CA ASN A 369 -7.03 2.00 33.32
C ASN A 369 -8.13 2.94 33.84
N GLN A 370 -8.14 4.19 33.40
CA GLN A 370 -9.25 5.11 33.70
C GLN A 370 -10.55 4.60 33.08
N LEU A 371 -10.54 4.31 31.78
CA LEU A 371 -11.72 3.83 31.04
C LEU A 371 -12.26 2.51 31.60
N ILE A 372 -11.36 1.59 31.98
CA ILE A 372 -11.74 0.31 32.60
C ILE A 372 -12.52 0.51 33.91
N LYS A 373 -12.15 1.50 34.73
CA LYS A 373 -12.89 1.83 35.96
C LYS A 373 -14.25 2.46 35.68
N GLU A 374 -14.34 3.24 34.60
CA GLU A 374 -15.57 3.90 34.16
C GLU A 374 -16.58 2.92 33.52
N LEU A 375 -16.10 1.78 33.00
CA LEU A 375 -16.91 0.69 32.48
C LEU A 375 -17.65 -0.08 33.58
N SER A 376 -18.66 0.55 34.17
CA SER A 376 -19.60 -0.08 35.09
C SER A 376 -20.86 -0.56 34.33
N GLY A 377 -20.90 -1.81 33.86
CA GLY A 377 -22.09 -2.37 33.19
C GLY A 377 -21.91 -3.73 32.52
N SER A 378 -23.02 -4.37 32.09
CA SER A 378 -23.06 -5.67 31.40
C SER A 378 -22.69 -5.54 29.92
N ILE A 379 -21.44 -5.21 29.63
CA ILE A 379 -20.93 -5.22 28.26
C ILE A 379 -20.51 -6.65 27.92
N ALA A 380 -20.91 -7.11 26.73
CA ALA A 380 -20.40 -8.36 26.19
C ALA A 380 -18.90 -8.21 25.99
N VAL A 381 -18.11 -8.90 26.82
CA VAL A 381 -16.66 -8.90 26.71
C VAL A 381 -16.29 -9.85 25.58
N ASP A 382 -15.88 -9.29 24.46
CA ASP A 382 -15.18 -10.07 23.43
C ASP A 382 -13.75 -10.40 23.89
N GLU A 383 -13.13 -11.36 23.22
CA GLU A 383 -11.78 -11.82 23.54
C GLU A 383 -10.75 -10.69 23.47
N TYR A 384 -10.85 -9.81 22.47
CA TYR A 384 -9.95 -8.68 22.30
C TYR A 384 -10.03 -7.67 23.45
N LEU A 385 -11.23 -7.37 23.95
CA LEU A 385 -11.43 -6.52 25.11
C LEU A 385 -10.89 -7.18 26.38
N ALA A 386 -11.14 -8.48 26.59
CA ALA A 386 -10.60 -9.20 27.74
C ALA A 386 -9.07 -9.14 27.78
N ASN A 387 -8.43 -9.42 26.65
CA ASN A 387 -6.98 -9.37 26.50
C ASN A 387 -6.42 -7.96 26.71
N SER A 388 -7.10 -6.95 26.17
CA SER A 388 -6.72 -5.53 26.34
C SER A 388 -6.77 -5.11 27.80
N ILE A 389 -7.84 -5.47 28.53
CA ILE A 389 -7.97 -5.21 29.97
C ILE A 389 -6.85 -5.91 30.74
N ALA A 390 -6.61 -7.19 30.46
CA ALA A 390 -5.57 -7.96 31.12
C ALA A 390 -4.16 -7.40 30.84
N HIS A 391 -3.91 -6.84 29.65
CA HIS A 391 -2.65 -6.18 29.31
C HIS A 391 -2.47 -4.86 30.08
N LEU A 392 -3.51 -4.01 30.11
CA LEU A 392 -3.45 -2.67 30.71
C LEU A 392 -3.43 -2.68 32.25
N GLN A 393 -3.86 -3.78 32.88
CA GLN A 393 -3.88 -3.95 34.34
C GLN A 393 -2.63 -4.65 34.91
N LYS A 394 -1.70 -5.10 34.05
CA LYS A 394 -0.36 -5.54 34.47
C LYS A 394 0.49 -4.34 34.84
#